data_AF-A0A0Q7W0B2-F1
#
_entry.id   AF-A0A0Q7W0B2-F1
#
_cell.length_a   1.000
_cell.length_b   1.000
_cell.length_c   1.000
_cell.angle_alpha   90.00
_cell.angle_beta   90.00
_cell.angle_gamma   90.00
#
_symmetry.space_group_name_H-M   'P 1'
#
loop_
_entity.id
_entity.type
_entity.pdbx_description
1 polymer ?
#
loop_
_entity_poly.entity_id
_entity_poly.type
_entity_poly.pdbx_seq_one_letter_code
_entity_poly.pdbx_strand_id
1 'polypeptide(L)'
;MSEVISRTGGPYWAREGTLRDLGPRDFAAGEVTVDEDGTPLTYTVEPGDVEAVIAERFCAYPTLGSMNHVRVIQPGQVLWLTPDPDSPWIPYYGPNDASEGFLQIPYQQAIESAGRAVDAGDVDAVREMWNGTLKGMFLDQETIDAVQKAVDSGDPDALRQLFS
;
A
#
# COMPACT_ATOMS: atom_id res chain seq x y z
N MET A 1 13.70 -13.93 5.79
CA MET A 1 12.39 -13.42 5.33
C MET A 1 12.49 -11.92 5.34
N SER A 2 11.94 -11.23 4.34
CA SER A 2 11.85 -9.78 4.31
C SER A 2 10.49 -9.32 4.84
N GLU A 3 10.44 -8.15 5.45
CA GLU A 3 9.23 -7.60 6.06
C GLU A 3 9.19 -6.09 5.84
N VAL A 4 8.00 -5.51 5.78
CA VAL A 4 7.82 -4.05 5.69
C VAL A 4 7.47 -3.56 7.08
N ILE A 5 8.32 -2.69 7.64
CA ILE A 5 8.18 -2.19 9.00
C ILE A 5 8.35 -0.67 9.05
N SER A 6 7.72 -0.05 10.05
CA SER A 6 8.04 1.31 10.48
C SER A 6 8.93 1.25 11.71
N ARG A 7 10.15 1.78 11.63
CA ARG A 7 11.09 1.80 12.77
C ARG A 7 10.70 2.79 13.86
N THR A 8 10.00 3.85 13.50
CA THR A 8 9.57 4.92 14.40
C THR A 8 8.12 4.77 14.84
N GLY A 9 7.36 3.87 14.22
CA GLY A 9 5.89 3.81 14.34
C GLY A 9 5.17 4.91 13.56
N GLY A 10 5.91 5.76 12.84
CA GLY A 10 5.38 6.82 11.98
C GLY A 10 4.99 6.34 10.58
N PRO A 11 4.64 7.27 9.67
CA PRO A 11 4.06 6.96 8.36
C PRO A 11 5.08 6.43 7.34
N TYR A 12 6.38 6.40 7.67
CA TYR A 12 7.44 5.95 6.77
C TYR A 12 7.81 4.50 7.06
N TRP A 13 7.57 3.65 6.08
CA TRP A 13 7.78 2.20 6.18
C TRP A 13 8.82 1.77 5.16
N ALA A 14 9.72 0.89 5.57
CA ALA A 14 10.78 0.38 4.71
C ALA A 14 10.77 -1.14 4.73
N ARG A 15 11.18 -1.74 3.60
CA ARG A 15 11.46 -3.16 3.56
C ARG A 15 12.78 -3.46 4.28
N GLU A 16 12.71 -4.30 5.31
CA GLU A 16 13.87 -4.90 5.94
C GLU A 16 14.12 -6.31 5.42
N GLY A 17 15.39 -6.63 5.20
CA GLY A 17 15.82 -7.88 4.58
C GLY A 17 15.65 -7.89 3.06
N THR A 18 16.27 -8.88 2.42
CA THR A 18 16.28 -8.98 0.95
C THR A 18 15.03 -9.69 0.46
N LEU A 19 14.27 -9.04 -0.42
CA LEU A 19 13.22 -9.67 -1.20
C LEU A 19 13.87 -10.59 -2.26
N ARG A 20 13.40 -11.83 -2.39
CA ARG A 20 14.00 -12.82 -3.28
C ARG A 20 12.93 -13.49 -4.12
N ASP A 21 12.94 -13.31 -5.43
CA ASP A 21 12.06 -14.08 -6.30
C ASP A 21 12.59 -15.52 -6.45
N LEU A 22 11.88 -16.48 -5.85
CA LEU A 22 12.15 -17.91 -5.99
C LEU A 22 11.59 -18.53 -7.29
N GLY A 23 11.02 -17.70 -8.16
CA GLY A 23 10.45 -18.06 -9.45
C GLY A 23 8.97 -18.42 -9.39
N PRO A 24 8.28 -18.41 -10.55
CA PRO A 24 6.87 -18.80 -10.66
C PRO A 24 6.60 -20.19 -10.08
N ARG A 25 5.42 -20.36 -9.48
CA ARG A 25 4.95 -21.63 -8.89
C ARG A 25 3.43 -21.72 -8.92
N ASP A 26 2.91 -22.91 -8.61
CA ASP A 26 1.48 -23.09 -8.39
C ASP A 26 0.97 -22.07 -7.36
N PHE A 27 -0.09 -21.35 -7.72
CA PHE A 27 -0.69 -20.27 -6.94
C PHE A 27 0.16 -19.00 -6.75
N ALA A 28 1.27 -18.83 -7.49
CA ALA A 28 2.02 -17.58 -7.60
C ALA A 28 2.75 -17.50 -8.95
N ALA A 29 1.99 -17.51 -10.04
CA ALA A 29 2.49 -17.57 -11.41
C ALA A 29 2.66 -16.20 -12.10
N GLY A 30 2.22 -15.14 -11.44
CA GLY A 30 2.22 -13.76 -11.93
C GLY A 30 3.58 -13.21 -12.34
N GLU A 31 3.49 -12.20 -13.21
CA GLU A 31 4.63 -11.47 -13.74
C GLU A 31 5.27 -10.59 -12.68
N VAL A 32 6.60 -10.50 -12.70
CA VAL A 32 7.39 -9.68 -11.77
C VAL A 32 8.17 -8.65 -12.56
N THR A 33 8.11 -7.40 -12.11
CA THR A 33 9.05 -6.37 -12.54
C THR A 33 10.21 -6.29 -11.55
N VAL A 34 11.38 -5.89 -12.05
CA VAL A 34 12.59 -5.73 -11.23
C VAL A 34 13.21 -4.37 -11.48
N ASP A 35 13.94 -3.85 -10.50
CA ASP A 35 14.80 -2.68 -10.66
C ASP A 35 16.10 -3.00 -11.44
N GLU A 36 16.97 -2.00 -11.59
CA GLU A 36 18.26 -2.14 -12.26
C GLU A 36 19.19 -3.17 -11.61
N ASP A 37 19.04 -3.40 -10.30
CA ASP A 37 19.82 -4.35 -9.51
C ASP A 37 19.18 -5.76 -9.48
N GLY A 38 18.02 -5.94 -10.12
CA GLY A 38 17.28 -7.20 -10.16
C GLY A 38 16.41 -7.44 -8.92
N THR A 39 16.18 -6.43 -8.08
CA THR A 39 15.28 -6.53 -6.93
C THR A 39 13.82 -6.50 -7.40
N PRO A 40 12.96 -7.42 -6.96
CA PRO A 40 11.55 -7.39 -7.32
C PRO A 40 10.85 -6.11 -6.84
N LEU A 41 10.15 -5.42 -7.75
CA LEU A 41 9.44 -4.17 -7.48
C LEU A 41 7.93 -4.38 -7.43
N THR A 42 7.36 -4.96 -8.49
CA THR A 42 5.92 -5.23 -8.57
C THR A 42 5.61 -6.66 -8.97
N TYR A 43 4.40 -7.10 -8.63
CA TYR A 43 3.84 -8.39 -9.02
C TYR A 43 2.45 -8.21 -9.63
N THR A 44 2.25 -8.71 -10.85
CA THR A 44 0.92 -8.71 -11.50
C THR A 44 0.21 -10.02 -11.19
N VAL A 45 -0.92 -9.94 -10.51
CA VAL A 45 -1.68 -11.10 -10.04
C VAL A 45 -2.31 -11.86 -11.22
N GLU A 46 -2.08 -13.17 -11.30
CA GLU A 46 -2.69 -14.05 -12.29
C GLU A 46 -3.91 -14.78 -11.73
N PRO A 47 -4.85 -15.26 -12.60
CA PRO A 47 -5.94 -16.10 -12.17
C PRO A 47 -5.47 -17.35 -11.41
N GLY A 48 -5.98 -17.52 -10.20
CA GLY A 48 -5.64 -18.66 -9.33
C GLY A 48 -4.47 -18.39 -8.38
N ASP A 49 -3.85 -17.21 -8.43
CA ASP A 49 -2.86 -16.84 -7.43
C ASP A 49 -3.46 -16.70 -6.02
N VAL A 50 -2.64 -17.00 -5.01
CA VAL A 50 -2.98 -16.90 -3.59
C VAL A 50 -1.96 -16.02 -2.89
N GLU A 51 -2.43 -14.98 -2.19
CA GLU A 51 -1.57 -13.96 -1.55
C GLU A 51 -0.44 -14.56 -0.70
N ALA A 52 -0.76 -15.55 0.14
CA ALA A 52 0.22 -16.21 0.99
C ALA A 52 1.34 -16.89 0.17
N VAL A 53 0.99 -17.51 -0.97
CA VAL A 53 1.95 -18.20 -1.84
C VAL A 53 2.77 -17.21 -2.66
N ILE A 54 2.18 -16.07 -3.03
CA ILE A 54 2.93 -14.94 -3.61
C ILE A 54 3.98 -14.44 -2.60
N ALA A 55 3.59 -14.19 -1.35
CA ALA A 55 4.53 -13.77 -0.31
C ALA A 55 5.66 -14.80 -0.08
N GLU A 56 5.32 -16.10 -0.06
CA GLU A 56 6.31 -17.18 0.03
C GLU A 56 7.30 -17.19 -1.15
N ARG A 57 6.80 -16.97 -2.39
CA ARG A 57 7.65 -16.84 -3.59
C ARG A 57 8.71 -15.77 -3.41
N PHE A 58 8.38 -14.67 -2.71
CA PHE A 58 9.31 -13.57 -2.48
C PHE A 58 10.11 -13.65 -1.18
N CYS A 59 9.95 -14.73 -0.41
CA CYS A 59 10.45 -14.82 0.98
C CYS A 59 10.03 -13.60 1.81
N ALA A 60 8.81 -13.09 1.61
CA ALA A 60 8.24 -11.94 2.30
C ALA A 60 7.26 -12.39 3.40
N TYR A 61 7.15 -11.60 4.48
CA TYR A 61 6.09 -11.77 5.47
C TYR A 61 4.72 -11.45 4.84
N PRO A 62 3.65 -12.23 5.10
CA PRO A 62 2.35 -12.05 4.46
C PRO A 62 1.68 -10.76 4.93
N THR A 63 1.38 -9.83 4.00
CA THR A 63 0.55 -8.62 4.17
C THR A 63 0.42 -7.83 2.86
N LEU A 64 0.54 -8.51 1.71
CA LEU A 64 0.64 -7.84 0.41
C LEU A 64 -0.64 -7.08 0.06
N GLY A 65 -1.81 -7.65 0.36
CA GLY A 65 -3.09 -7.02 0.08
C GLY A 65 -3.27 -5.72 0.87
N SER A 66 -3.11 -5.78 2.19
CA SER A 66 -3.24 -4.59 3.05
C SER A 66 -2.21 -3.50 2.75
N MET A 67 -1.01 -3.87 2.30
CA MET A 67 0.02 -2.91 1.90
C MET A 67 -0.37 -2.16 0.62
N ASN A 68 -1.11 -2.82 -0.28
CA ASN A 68 -1.63 -2.28 -1.53
C ASN A 68 -3.11 -1.87 -1.41
N HIS A 69 -3.56 -1.52 -0.20
CA HIS A 69 -4.92 -1.02 0.07
C HIS A 69 -6.06 -1.92 -0.44
N VAL A 70 -5.84 -3.22 -0.56
CA VAL A 70 -6.85 -4.19 -1.01
C VAL A 70 -7.12 -5.26 0.05
N ARG A 71 -8.39 -5.60 0.22
CA ARG A 71 -8.80 -6.69 1.12
C ARG A 71 -8.53 -8.07 0.51
N VAL A 72 -8.67 -8.18 -0.81
CA VAL A 72 -8.55 -9.42 -1.57
C VAL A 72 -7.90 -9.09 -2.90
N ILE A 73 -6.80 -9.78 -3.21
CA ILE A 73 -6.13 -9.67 -4.50
C ILE A 73 -7.02 -10.22 -5.62
N GLN A 74 -6.95 -9.59 -6.79
CA GLN A 74 -7.73 -9.92 -7.99
C GLN A 74 -6.81 -10.05 -9.19
N PRO A 75 -7.13 -10.92 -10.16
CA PRO A 75 -6.37 -11.04 -11.40
C PRO A 75 -6.21 -9.69 -12.11
N GLY A 76 -5.01 -9.42 -12.62
CA GLY A 76 -4.62 -8.18 -13.27
C GLY A 76 -4.21 -7.04 -12.33
N GLN A 77 -4.37 -7.19 -11.00
CA GLN A 77 -3.87 -6.19 -10.06
C GLN A 77 -2.34 -6.19 -10.00
N VAL A 78 -1.75 -4.99 -10.00
CA VAL A 78 -0.31 -4.79 -9.83
C VAL A 78 -0.04 -4.44 -8.38
N LEU A 79 0.55 -5.39 -7.65
CA LEU A 79 0.97 -5.23 -6.26
C LEU A 79 2.39 -4.67 -6.22
N TRP A 80 2.59 -3.59 -5.48
CA TRP A 80 3.91 -3.14 -5.06
C TRP A 80 4.44 -4.12 -4.02
N LEU A 81 5.72 -4.47 -4.14
CA LEU A 81 6.41 -5.36 -3.21
C LEU A 81 7.35 -4.58 -2.30
N THR A 82 7.83 -3.42 -2.72
CA THR A 82 8.76 -2.61 -1.96
C THR A 82 8.18 -1.19 -1.85
N PRO A 83 7.84 -0.71 -0.64
CA PRO A 83 7.42 0.67 -0.46
C PRO A 83 8.61 1.60 -0.69
N ASP A 84 8.32 2.81 -1.17
CA ASP A 84 9.25 3.93 -1.11
C ASP A 84 9.36 4.41 0.36
N PRO A 85 10.54 4.29 1.01
CA PRO A 85 10.71 4.69 2.40
C PRO A 85 10.63 6.20 2.62
N ASP A 86 10.75 7.01 1.57
CA ASP A 86 10.64 8.47 1.63
C ASP A 86 9.20 8.96 1.43
N SER A 87 8.29 8.06 1.02
CA SER A 87 6.87 8.34 0.84
C SER A 87 6.06 7.85 2.05
N PRO A 88 5.05 8.62 2.51
CA PRO A 88 4.19 8.18 3.59
C PRO A 88 3.29 7.02 3.15
N TRP A 89 2.86 6.22 4.11
CA TRP A 89 1.89 5.15 3.96
C TRP A 89 0.90 5.20 5.13
N ILE A 90 -0.35 4.80 4.87
CA ILE A 90 -1.41 4.72 5.88
C ILE A 90 -2.02 3.31 5.91
N PRO A 91 -2.45 2.80 7.06
CA PRO A 91 -2.91 1.41 7.11
C PRO A 91 -4.30 1.23 6.53
N TYR A 92 -4.50 0.17 5.73
CA TYR A 92 -5.78 -0.14 5.10
C TYR A 92 -6.95 -0.33 6.10
N TYR A 93 -6.70 -0.94 7.26
CA TYR A 93 -7.78 -1.24 8.22
C TYR A 93 -8.15 -0.08 9.15
N GLY A 94 -7.27 0.90 9.31
CA GLY A 94 -7.50 2.05 10.18
C GLY A 94 -6.18 2.74 10.56
N PRO A 95 -6.21 4.01 10.96
CA PRO A 95 -5.05 4.71 11.48
C PRO A 95 -4.42 4.00 12.68
N ASN A 96 -3.09 4.04 12.81
CA ASN A 96 -2.37 3.39 13.92
C ASN A 96 -2.71 4.01 15.30
N ASP A 97 -3.18 5.25 15.29
CA ASP A 97 -3.58 6.08 16.41
C ASP A 97 -5.10 6.13 16.61
N ALA A 98 -5.85 5.27 15.92
CA ALA A 98 -7.29 5.17 16.05
C ALA A 98 -7.70 4.89 17.51
N SER A 99 -8.64 5.69 18.03
CA SER A 99 -9.19 5.51 19.37
C SER A 99 -10.22 4.38 19.44
N GLU A 100 -10.58 3.96 20.65
CA GLU A 100 -11.75 3.09 20.86
C GLU A 100 -13.00 3.71 20.21
N GLY A 101 -13.81 2.87 19.56
CA GLY A 101 -14.99 3.30 18.82
C GLY A 101 -14.73 3.81 17.41
N PHE A 102 -13.50 3.67 16.89
CA PHE A 102 -13.15 4.05 15.53
C PHE A 102 -14.09 3.46 14.47
N LEU A 103 -14.53 4.32 13.54
CA LEU A 103 -15.43 3.94 12.46
C LEU A 103 -14.65 3.34 11.29
N GLN A 104 -14.25 2.08 11.44
CA GLN A 104 -13.45 1.36 10.45
C GLN A 104 -14.12 1.28 9.07
N ILE A 105 -15.43 0.98 8.99
CA ILE A 105 -16.11 0.83 7.69
C ILE A 105 -16.07 2.13 6.87
N PRO A 106 -16.46 3.30 7.42
CA PRO A 106 -16.31 4.59 6.73
C PRO A 106 -14.87 4.89 6.29
N TYR A 107 -13.87 4.57 7.12
CA TYR A 107 -12.47 4.77 6.76
C TYR A 107 -12.07 3.94 5.54
N GLN A 108 -12.37 2.64 5.56
CA GLN A 108 -12.03 1.75 4.45
C GLN A 108 -12.73 2.14 3.15
N GLN A 109 -14.00 2.55 3.22
CA GLN A 109 -14.74 3.06 2.07
C GLN A 109 -14.09 4.33 1.48
N ALA A 110 -13.57 5.21 2.34
CA ALA A 110 -12.87 6.41 1.91
C ALA A 110 -11.49 6.10 1.30
N ILE A 111 -10.73 5.17 1.88
CA ILE A 111 -9.46 4.66 1.32
C ILE A 111 -9.69 4.04 -0.06
N GLU A 112 -10.65 3.13 -0.19
CA GLU A 112 -10.95 2.46 -1.47
C GLU A 112 -11.51 3.44 -2.52
N SER A 113 -12.16 4.53 -2.09
CA SER A 113 -12.58 5.60 -2.99
C SER A 113 -11.39 6.43 -3.45
N ALA A 114 -10.46 6.76 -2.54
CA ALA A 114 -9.22 7.43 -2.85
C ALA A 114 -8.36 6.62 -3.82
N GLY A 115 -8.19 5.31 -3.59
CA GLY A 115 -7.47 4.42 -4.48
C GLY A 115 -8.03 4.41 -5.90
N ARG A 116 -9.36 4.33 -6.04
CA ARG A 116 -10.03 4.43 -7.36
C ARG A 116 -9.78 5.77 -8.06
N ALA A 117 -9.70 6.87 -7.32
CA ALA A 117 -9.37 8.17 -7.90
C ALA A 117 -7.89 8.24 -8.32
N VAL A 118 -6.98 7.65 -7.53
CA VAL A 118 -5.56 7.52 -7.91
C VAL A 118 -5.41 6.70 -9.19
N ASP A 119 -6.06 5.54 -9.28
CA ASP A 119 -6.03 4.68 -10.47
C ASP A 119 -6.63 5.39 -11.71
N ALA A 120 -7.57 6.32 -11.50
CA ALA A 120 -8.13 7.16 -12.57
C ALA A 120 -7.28 8.39 -12.91
N GLY A 121 -6.23 8.69 -12.14
CA GLY A 121 -5.43 9.91 -12.26
C GLY A 121 -6.15 11.18 -11.80
N ASP A 122 -7.24 11.06 -11.04
CA ASP A 122 -8.06 12.18 -10.54
C ASP A 122 -7.51 12.71 -9.21
N VAL A 123 -6.43 13.48 -9.31
CA VAL A 123 -5.74 14.07 -8.14
C VAL A 123 -6.64 15.01 -7.34
N ASP A 124 -7.57 15.71 -7.99
CA ASP A 124 -8.48 16.63 -7.31
C ASP A 124 -9.51 15.87 -6.47
N ALA A 125 -10.06 14.76 -6.97
CA ALA A 125 -10.90 13.89 -6.15
C ALA A 125 -10.14 13.29 -4.95
N VAL A 126 -8.86 12.93 -5.11
CA VAL A 126 -8.01 12.47 -4.00
C VAL A 126 -7.87 13.57 -2.94
N ARG A 127 -7.61 14.82 -3.35
CA ARG A 127 -7.53 15.96 -2.44
C ARG A 127 -8.85 16.22 -1.72
N GLU A 128 -9.98 16.11 -2.40
CA GLU A 128 -11.30 16.27 -1.79
C GLU A 128 -11.56 15.19 -0.73
N MET A 129 -11.26 13.91 -1.03
CA MET A 129 -11.45 12.81 -0.09
C MET A 129 -10.52 12.91 1.12
N TRP A 130 -9.24 13.26 0.89
CA TRP A 130 -8.30 13.49 1.98
C TRP A 130 -8.79 14.62 2.90
N ASN A 131 -9.02 15.82 2.36
CA ASN A 131 -9.36 16.99 3.17
C ASN A 131 -10.78 16.93 3.77
N GLY A 132 -11.73 16.27 3.09
CA GLY A 132 -13.13 16.23 3.48
C GLY A 132 -13.51 15.06 4.38
N THR A 133 -12.77 13.95 4.35
CA THR A 133 -13.13 12.73 5.10
C THR A 133 -11.93 12.12 5.84
N LEU A 134 -10.88 11.72 5.13
CA LEU A 134 -9.82 10.90 5.72
C LEU A 134 -8.98 11.66 6.74
N LYS A 135 -8.58 12.91 6.47
CA LYS A 135 -7.70 13.70 7.33
C LYS A 135 -8.23 13.83 8.77
N GLY A 136 -9.54 14.02 8.92
CA GLY A 136 -10.18 14.15 10.24
C GLY A 136 -10.28 12.85 11.04
N MET A 137 -9.85 11.72 10.46
CA MET A 137 -9.85 10.40 11.10
C MET A 137 -8.51 10.07 11.78
N PHE A 138 -7.46 10.85 11.52
CA PHE A 138 -6.15 10.73 12.16
C PHE A 138 -6.04 11.72 13.33
N LEU A 139 -5.28 11.37 14.35
CA LEU A 139 -4.96 12.19 15.53
C LEU A 139 -3.49 12.64 15.54
N ASP A 140 -2.61 11.86 14.92
CA ASP A 140 -1.17 12.08 14.84
C ASP A 140 -0.85 13.14 13.78
N GLN A 141 -0.34 14.28 14.24
CA GLN A 141 -0.07 15.43 13.38
C GLN A 141 1.08 15.15 12.40
N GLU A 142 2.06 14.32 12.77
CA GLU A 142 3.16 13.94 11.88
C GLU A 142 2.63 13.19 10.66
N THR A 143 1.75 12.21 10.86
CA THR A 143 1.07 11.47 9.80
C THR A 143 0.21 12.40 8.95
N ILE A 144 -0.59 13.27 9.56
CA ILE A 144 -1.44 14.23 8.84
C ILE A 144 -0.60 15.14 7.93
N ASP A 145 0.50 15.69 8.45
CA ASP A 145 1.35 16.62 7.70
C ASP A 145 2.10 15.90 6.56
N ALA A 146 2.57 14.68 6.81
CA ALA A 146 3.25 13.86 5.81
C ALA A 146 2.30 13.49 4.65
N VAL A 147 1.10 13.00 4.97
CA VAL A 147 0.09 12.63 3.97
C VAL A 147 -0.39 13.87 3.22
N GLN A 148 -0.63 14.99 3.91
CA GLN A 148 -0.99 16.26 3.26
C GLN A 148 0.06 16.68 2.23
N LYS A 149 1.34 16.61 2.58
CA LYS A 149 2.43 16.96 1.67
C LYS A 149 2.42 16.11 0.40
N ALA A 150 2.20 14.80 0.53
CA ALA A 150 2.10 13.88 -0.60
C ALA A 150 0.83 14.11 -1.45
N VAL A 151 -0.31 14.40 -0.81
CA VAL A 151 -1.56 14.75 -1.50
C VAL A 151 -1.44 16.08 -2.25
N ASP A 152 -0.73 17.06 -1.67
CA ASP A 152 -0.51 18.36 -2.27
C ASP A 152 0.46 18.27 -3.47
N SER A 153 1.49 17.42 -3.39
CA SER A 153 2.44 17.21 -4.49
C SER A 153 1.75 16.67 -5.74
N GLY A 154 0.71 15.86 -5.57
CA GLY A 154 0.00 15.20 -6.67
C GLY A 154 0.86 14.17 -7.40
N ASP A 155 1.97 13.73 -6.79
CA ASP A 155 2.87 12.75 -7.37
C ASP A 155 2.16 11.39 -7.48
N PRO A 156 2.02 10.81 -8.69
CA PRO A 156 1.25 9.58 -8.88
C PRO A 156 1.77 8.39 -8.05
N ASP A 157 3.08 8.28 -7.89
CA ASP A 157 3.70 7.17 -7.16
C ASP A 157 3.47 7.31 -5.65
N ALA A 158 3.66 8.51 -5.09
CA ALA A 158 3.32 8.78 -3.69
C ALA A 158 1.82 8.60 -3.40
N LEU A 159 0.95 9.04 -4.31
CA LEU A 159 -0.50 8.86 -4.18
C LEU A 159 -0.91 7.39 -4.26
N ARG A 160 -0.27 6.62 -5.15
CA ARG A 160 -0.49 5.18 -5.28
C ARG A 160 -0.09 4.47 -3.99
N GLN A 161 1.09 4.75 -3.45
CA GLN A 161 1.52 4.18 -2.17
C GLN A 161 0.57 4.52 -1.02
N LEU A 162 -0.08 5.69 -1.04
CA LEU A 162 -1.00 6.10 0.01
C LEU A 162 -2.37 5.43 -0.04
N PHE A 163 -2.88 5.08 -1.22
CA PHE A 163 -4.30 4.74 -1.38
C PHE A 163 -4.60 3.54 -2.28
N SER A 164 -3.62 3.02 -3.03
CA SER A 164 -3.79 1.99 -4.05
C SER A 164 -2.76 0.87 -3.96
#